data_AF-A0AA35J4Q7-F1
#
_entry.id   AF-A0AA35J4Q7-F1
#
_cell.length_a   1.000
_cell.length_b   1.000
_cell.length_c   1.000
_cell.angle_alpha   90.00
_cell.angle_beta   90.00
_cell.angle_gamma   90.00
#
_symmetry.space_group_name_H-M   'P 1'
#
loop_
_entity.id
_entity.type
_entity.pdbx_description
1 polymer ?
#
loop_
_entity_poly.entity_id
_entity_poly.type
_entity_poly.pdbx_seq_one_letter_code
_entity_poly.pdbx_strand_id
1 'polypeptide(L)'
;MPLNVLKKLSNNYIKACLFAYNCDFENFILYFGFDFLPSDEILTKYIVRGVLFSFDFAKSIKNCKNVEFNTYICRSVSARYIMSNVVDDIKFLKNNIPTTIWYPNAPSKDTCLKLLNIYPMYHYLVATVAILMNWEDVFIKCKFDGVDYTILSASKISNDRFFKYLVDLNKKEMICFYNLDDFLVRRKCFDYDISFSNEYDHSISFREVFGMYKTYGQCSEDNIKDMIGLTFEYNIEFDRTFMGFIKCISLGYNLILNENKKSLISQINNLNIHNVKFDILKSIYVLNNADIFNHDMCKSAVLNYILNDYYNFDLISKYKPFWFYSYKIISDKFADKILEDFDDLKYNVGLALCIKNTRYIYKKYEFKPDIDMLIYSYNSGSRELYNLILEDFKKSGHIYKHLDIDNEINLHQPKIIHIQDLNSYLNVKEVINFNNINEYIEKENPLLLRSKPSHFP
;
A
#
# COMPACT_ATOMS: atom_id res chain seq x y z
N MET A 1 17.26 -2.45 -14.44
CA MET A 1 17.22 -2.77 -15.89
C MET A 1 18.64 -2.63 -16.44
N PRO A 2 19.15 -3.51 -17.31
CA PRO A 2 20.52 -3.37 -17.82
C PRO A 2 20.67 -2.09 -18.65
N LEU A 3 21.70 -1.27 -18.39
CA LEU A 3 21.93 0.02 -19.06
C LEU A 3 22.01 -0.12 -20.59
N ASN A 4 22.51 -1.26 -21.09
CA ASN A 4 22.58 -1.57 -22.52
C ASN A 4 21.22 -1.68 -23.20
N VAL A 5 20.14 -1.95 -22.45
CA VAL A 5 18.77 -1.96 -22.98
C VAL A 5 18.23 -0.54 -23.08
N LEU A 6 18.54 0.32 -22.12
CA LEU A 6 18.09 1.73 -22.09
C LEU A 6 18.62 2.52 -23.29
N LYS A 7 19.87 2.29 -23.69
CA LYS A 7 20.49 2.94 -24.85
C LYS A 7 19.77 2.65 -26.17
N LYS A 8 19.07 1.51 -26.26
CA LYS A 8 18.35 1.07 -27.48
C LYS A 8 16.95 1.66 -27.64
N LEU A 9 16.44 2.42 -26.66
CA LEU A 9 15.14 3.07 -26.76
C LEU A 9 15.14 4.12 -27.90
N SER A 10 13.98 4.41 -28.48
CA SER A 10 13.86 5.43 -29.52
C SER A 10 13.67 6.82 -28.94
N ASN A 11 12.93 6.95 -27.84
CA ASN A 11 12.58 8.25 -27.28
C ASN A 11 13.61 8.73 -26.25
N ASN A 12 14.23 9.87 -26.55
CA ASN A 12 15.22 10.53 -25.69
C ASN A 12 14.63 10.98 -24.35
N TYR A 13 13.35 11.35 -24.29
CA TYR A 13 12.66 11.69 -23.05
C TYR A 13 12.59 10.50 -22.09
N ILE A 14 12.18 9.34 -22.62
CA ILE A 14 12.08 8.09 -21.84
C ILE A 14 13.46 7.65 -21.38
N LYS A 15 14.48 7.79 -22.25
CA LYS A 15 15.87 7.57 -21.86
C LYS A 15 16.27 8.46 -20.70
N ALA A 16 16.04 9.78 -20.79
CA ALA A 16 16.38 10.71 -19.72
C ALA A 16 15.69 10.32 -18.40
N CYS A 17 14.39 10.02 -18.43
CA CYS A 17 13.66 9.52 -17.26
C CYS A 17 14.31 8.26 -16.68
N LEU A 18 14.55 7.24 -17.50
CA LEU A 18 15.06 5.95 -17.02
C LEU A 18 16.52 6.05 -16.55
N PHE A 19 17.38 6.82 -17.21
CA PHE A 19 18.74 7.06 -16.73
C PHE A 19 18.76 7.83 -15.41
N ALA A 20 17.89 8.83 -15.24
CA ALA A 20 17.72 9.52 -13.97
C ALA A 20 17.29 8.55 -12.85
N TYR A 21 16.29 7.70 -13.11
CA TYR A 21 15.83 6.70 -12.14
C TYR A 21 16.90 5.68 -11.78
N ASN A 22 17.70 5.24 -12.76
CA ASN A 22 18.81 4.32 -12.53
C ASN A 22 20.09 5.03 -12.03
N CYS A 23 20.00 6.32 -11.70
CA CYS A 23 21.09 7.11 -11.14
C CYS A 23 22.34 7.21 -12.05
N ASP A 24 22.14 7.12 -13.37
CA ASP A 24 23.19 7.19 -14.39
C ASP A 24 23.27 8.62 -14.94
N PHE A 25 24.07 9.46 -14.28
CA PHE A 25 24.16 10.89 -14.61
C PHE A 25 24.74 11.14 -16.01
N GLU A 26 25.77 10.39 -16.41
CA GLU A 26 26.43 10.56 -17.70
C GLU A 26 25.47 10.31 -18.86
N ASN A 27 24.70 9.21 -18.80
CA ASN A 27 23.71 8.96 -19.84
C ASN A 27 22.48 9.85 -19.68
N PHE A 28 22.06 10.17 -18.46
CA PHE A 28 20.97 11.13 -18.23
C PHE A 28 21.23 12.46 -18.92
N ILE A 29 22.40 13.08 -18.69
CA ILE A 29 22.69 14.41 -19.20
C ILE A 29 22.81 14.45 -20.73
N LEU A 30 23.24 13.34 -21.36
CA LEU A 30 23.30 13.22 -22.83
C LEU A 30 21.91 13.30 -23.49
N TYR A 31 20.88 12.83 -22.81
CA TYR A 31 19.49 12.85 -23.29
C TYR A 31 18.66 13.98 -22.67
N PHE A 32 19.27 14.74 -21.76
CA PHE A 32 18.68 15.90 -21.10
C PHE A 32 19.02 17.16 -21.93
N GLY A 33 18.07 17.57 -22.78
CA GLY A 33 18.18 18.65 -23.79
C GLY A 33 17.81 18.10 -25.18
N PHE A 34 16.89 18.67 -25.98
CA PHE A 34 16.81 20.06 -26.47
C PHE A 34 15.41 20.70 -26.37
N ASP A 35 14.37 19.98 -25.93
CA ASP A 35 12.96 20.45 -25.99
C ASP A 35 12.20 20.29 -24.66
N PHE A 36 12.87 19.93 -23.57
CA PHE A 36 12.20 19.62 -22.30
C PHE A 36 12.22 20.82 -21.37
N LEU A 37 11.04 21.26 -20.96
CA LEU A 37 10.93 22.28 -19.93
C LEU A 37 11.33 21.66 -18.57
N PRO A 38 12.19 22.32 -17.78
CA PRO A 38 12.52 21.93 -16.40
C PRO A 38 11.29 21.83 -15.45
N SER A 39 10.11 22.26 -15.92
CA SER A 39 8.81 22.12 -15.26
C SER A 39 8.06 20.83 -15.62
N ASP A 40 8.65 19.93 -16.39
CA ASP A 40 8.05 18.62 -16.67
C ASP A 40 7.93 17.81 -15.37
N GLU A 41 6.68 17.68 -14.92
CA GLU A 41 6.33 17.02 -13.66
C GLU A 41 6.78 15.55 -13.65
N ILE A 42 6.67 14.86 -14.80
CA ILE A 42 6.99 13.45 -14.94
C ILE A 42 8.50 13.26 -14.81
N LEU A 43 9.31 13.96 -15.62
CA LEU A 43 10.77 13.85 -15.58
C LEU A 43 11.32 14.23 -14.20
N THR A 44 10.74 15.26 -13.57
CA THR A 44 11.04 15.65 -12.20
C THR A 44 10.94 14.47 -11.23
N LYS A 45 9.91 13.61 -11.36
CA LYS A 45 9.76 12.43 -10.47
C LYS A 45 10.89 11.42 -10.61
N TYR A 46 11.41 11.20 -11.80
CA TYR A 46 12.55 10.28 -12.01
C TYR A 46 13.84 10.86 -11.46
N ILE A 47 14.08 12.17 -11.65
CA ILE A 47 15.26 12.85 -11.11
C ILE A 47 15.22 12.86 -9.58
N VAL A 48 14.09 13.28 -8.99
CA VAL A 48 13.89 13.28 -7.53
C VAL A 48 14.16 11.90 -6.94
N ARG A 49 13.62 10.84 -7.55
CA ARG A 49 13.90 9.47 -7.12
C ARG A 49 15.39 9.12 -7.25
N GLY A 50 16.01 9.37 -8.40
CA GLY A 50 17.44 9.10 -8.59
C GLY A 50 18.30 9.80 -7.54
N VAL A 51 18.00 11.07 -7.27
CA VAL A 51 18.65 11.89 -6.24
C VAL A 51 18.48 11.28 -4.86
N LEU A 52 17.26 10.89 -4.46
CA LEU A 52 17.02 10.34 -3.13
C LEU A 52 17.72 8.99 -2.88
N PHE A 53 17.90 8.18 -3.92
CA PHE A 53 18.46 6.83 -3.80
C PHE A 53 19.96 6.73 -4.10
N SER A 54 20.58 7.75 -4.71
CA SER A 54 22.03 7.76 -4.98
C SER A 54 22.67 9.09 -4.60
N PHE A 55 23.58 9.04 -3.64
CA PHE A 55 24.32 10.23 -3.20
C PHE A 55 25.25 10.77 -4.30
N ASP A 56 25.89 9.91 -5.09
CA ASP A 56 26.77 10.36 -6.18
C ASP A 56 25.98 10.97 -7.34
N PHE A 57 24.78 10.46 -7.62
CA PHE A 57 23.87 11.11 -8.55
C PHE A 57 23.42 12.48 -8.03
N ALA A 58 23.06 12.60 -6.74
CA ALA A 58 22.73 13.87 -6.12
C ALA A 58 23.89 14.89 -6.18
N LYS A 59 25.14 14.47 -5.95
CA LYS A 59 26.33 15.33 -6.13
C LYS A 59 26.45 15.81 -7.57
N SER A 60 26.25 14.91 -8.52
CA SER A 60 26.36 15.21 -9.95
C SER A 60 25.30 16.22 -10.39
N ILE A 61 24.05 16.03 -9.95
CA ILE A 61 22.95 16.98 -10.14
C ILE A 61 23.29 18.35 -9.52
N LYS A 62 23.75 18.37 -8.26
CA LYS A 62 24.11 19.62 -7.56
C LYS A 62 25.21 20.41 -8.29
N ASN A 63 26.20 19.71 -8.85
CA ASN A 63 27.38 20.30 -9.48
C ASN A 63 27.19 20.58 -10.98
N CYS A 64 26.04 20.23 -11.56
CA CYS A 64 25.75 20.46 -12.96
C CYS A 64 25.49 21.96 -13.22
N LYS A 65 26.44 22.64 -13.87
CA LYS A 65 26.37 24.10 -14.11
C LYS A 65 25.53 24.51 -15.32
N ASN A 66 25.31 23.58 -16.24
CA ASN A 66 24.68 23.88 -17.54
C ASN A 66 23.16 23.69 -17.52
N VAL A 67 22.60 23.33 -16.36
CA VAL A 67 21.18 23.02 -16.19
C VAL A 67 20.69 23.69 -14.91
N GLU A 68 19.64 24.48 -15.03
CA GLU A 68 18.89 24.96 -13.88
C GLU A 68 17.80 23.95 -13.54
N PHE A 69 17.94 23.29 -12.39
CA PHE A 69 16.93 22.36 -11.89
C PHE A 69 15.87 23.09 -11.07
N ASN A 70 14.63 22.62 -11.16
CA ASN A 70 13.54 23.16 -10.37
C ASN A 70 13.73 22.96 -8.85
N THR A 71 12.90 23.65 -8.07
CA THR A 71 12.97 23.65 -6.61
C THR A 71 12.75 22.26 -5.99
N TYR A 72 11.92 21.39 -6.57
CA TYR A 72 11.70 20.03 -6.06
C TYR A 72 12.96 19.17 -6.16
N ILE A 73 13.68 19.25 -7.28
CA ILE A 73 14.96 18.55 -7.46
C ILE A 73 16.00 19.10 -6.47
N CYS A 74 16.12 20.42 -6.36
CA CYS A 74 17.06 21.05 -5.42
C CYS A 74 16.77 20.68 -3.95
N ARG A 75 15.49 20.64 -3.54
CA ARG A 75 15.05 20.16 -2.21
C ARG A 75 15.41 18.69 -2.01
N SER A 76 15.25 17.85 -3.04
CA SER A 76 15.65 16.43 -3.01
C SER A 76 17.16 16.26 -2.85
N VAL A 77 17.96 17.13 -3.48
CA VAL A 77 19.41 17.14 -3.30
C VAL A 77 19.75 17.44 -1.84
N SER A 78 19.16 18.48 -1.24
CA SER A 78 19.33 18.77 0.19
C SER A 78 18.97 17.57 1.08
N ALA A 79 17.82 16.94 0.80
CA ALA A 79 17.37 15.74 1.49
C ALA A 79 18.44 14.64 1.47
N ARG A 80 18.94 14.31 0.27
CA ARG A 80 19.94 13.25 0.09
C ARG A 80 21.26 13.56 0.79
N TYR A 81 21.72 14.82 0.74
CA TYR A 81 22.93 15.26 1.44
C TYR A 81 22.79 15.08 2.96
N ILE A 82 21.66 15.52 3.52
CA ILE A 82 21.34 15.34 4.94
C ILE A 82 21.33 13.85 5.31
N MET A 83 20.60 13.02 4.56
CA MET A 83 20.51 11.56 4.78
C MET A 83 21.87 10.85 4.65
N SER A 84 22.85 11.49 3.99
CA SER A 84 24.24 11.03 3.90
C SER A 84 25.16 11.69 4.93
N ASN A 85 24.61 12.37 5.94
CA ASN A 85 25.30 13.08 7.01
C ASN A 85 26.18 14.27 6.55
N VAL A 86 25.93 14.84 5.37
CA VAL A 86 26.69 15.98 4.82
C VAL A 86 25.86 17.26 4.93
N VAL A 87 26.33 18.22 5.74
CA VAL A 87 25.60 19.48 6.04
C VAL A 87 26.47 20.74 5.93
N ASP A 88 27.59 20.66 5.21
CA ASP A 88 28.58 21.74 5.16
C ASP A 88 28.14 22.95 4.33
N ASP A 89 27.25 22.74 3.35
CA ASP A 89 26.72 23.81 2.50
C ASP A 89 25.46 24.45 3.09
N ILE A 90 25.66 25.23 4.15
CA ILE A 90 24.58 25.88 4.91
C ILE A 90 23.72 26.78 4.03
N LYS A 91 24.31 27.49 3.06
CA LYS A 91 23.57 28.40 2.16
C LYS A 91 22.61 27.62 1.26
N PHE A 92 23.08 26.52 0.66
CA PHE A 92 22.23 25.67 -0.17
C PHE A 92 21.09 25.05 0.65
N LEU A 93 21.38 24.53 1.85
CA LEU A 93 20.39 23.91 2.73
C LEU A 93 19.32 24.89 3.22
N LYS A 94 19.67 26.16 3.45
CA LYS A 94 18.70 27.21 3.81
C LYS A 94 17.78 27.57 2.66
N ASN A 95 18.29 27.56 1.43
CA ASN A 95 17.52 27.93 0.25
C ASN A 95 16.62 26.80 -0.26
N ASN A 96 16.98 25.54 0.04
CA ASN A 96 16.34 24.34 -0.50
C ASN A 96 15.95 23.38 0.63
N ILE A 97 15.05 23.81 1.51
CA ILE A 97 14.61 23.00 2.67
C ILE A 97 13.84 21.78 2.17
N PRO A 98 14.30 20.55 2.46
CA PRO A 98 13.60 19.34 2.01
C PRO A 98 12.26 19.16 2.73
N THR A 99 11.35 18.41 2.12
CA THR A 99 10.12 17.90 2.77
C THR A 99 10.38 16.66 3.62
N THR A 100 11.44 15.91 3.32
CA THR A 100 11.71 14.61 3.93
C THR A 100 13.21 14.42 4.05
N ILE A 101 13.65 13.99 5.24
CA ILE A 101 15.07 13.72 5.52
C ILE A 101 15.32 12.32 6.09
N TRP A 102 14.32 11.42 6.13
CA TRP A 102 14.44 10.12 6.79
C TRP A 102 14.39 8.89 5.85
N TYR A 103 14.15 9.08 4.56
CA TYR A 103 13.99 7.98 3.60
C TYR A 103 14.77 8.23 2.29
N PRO A 104 15.58 7.27 1.80
CA PRO A 104 15.61 5.86 2.20
C PRO A 104 16.39 5.56 3.49
N ASN A 105 17.26 6.47 3.92
CA ASN A 105 18.07 6.30 5.13
C ASN A 105 17.91 7.51 6.04
N ALA A 106 17.79 7.30 7.34
CA ALA A 106 17.76 8.40 8.31
C ALA A 106 19.17 8.97 8.57
N PRO A 107 19.32 10.30 8.74
CA PRO A 107 20.57 10.92 9.18
C PRO A 107 20.90 10.50 10.61
N SER A 108 22.16 10.66 10.99
CA SER A 108 22.64 10.47 12.36
C SER A 108 22.07 11.52 13.32
N LYS A 109 22.07 11.20 14.62
CA LYS A 109 21.73 12.16 15.69
C LYS A 109 22.56 13.43 15.59
N ASP A 110 23.87 13.32 15.37
CA ASP A 110 24.77 14.46 15.28
C ASP A 110 24.42 15.38 14.11
N THR A 111 24.08 14.81 12.95
CA THR A 111 23.59 15.56 11.80
C THR A 111 22.27 16.27 12.13
N CYS A 112 21.32 15.58 12.77
CA CYS A 112 20.09 16.20 13.24
C CYS A 112 20.34 17.39 14.18
N LEU A 113 21.23 17.23 15.17
CA LEU A 113 21.57 18.31 16.10
C LEU A 113 22.22 19.50 15.40
N LYS A 114 23.05 19.27 14.38
CA LYS A 114 23.60 20.35 13.54
C LYS A 114 22.49 21.09 12.79
N LEU A 115 21.53 20.37 12.22
CA LEU A 115 20.41 20.96 11.46
C LEU A 115 19.54 21.89 12.30
N LEU A 116 19.34 21.59 13.59
CA LEU A 116 18.60 22.46 14.50
C LEU A 116 19.21 23.87 14.59
N ASN A 117 20.52 24.01 14.38
CA ASN A 117 21.21 25.30 14.41
C ASN A 117 21.28 26.00 13.04
N ILE A 118 20.84 25.35 11.96
CA ILE A 118 20.91 25.91 10.61
C ILE A 118 19.72 26.81 10.32
N TYR A 119 18.49 26.31 10.47
CA TYR A 119 17.27 27.04 10.12
C TYR A 119 16.06 26.52 10.90
N PRO A 120 15.15 27.39 11.37
CA PRO A 120 14.02 26.99 12.24
C PRO A 120 13.15 25.84 11.67
N MET A 121 12.96 25.79 10.35
CA MET A 121 12.16 24.72 9.73
C MET A 121 12.72 23.32 9.94
N TYR A 122 14.03 23.17 10.18
CA TYR A 122 14.62 21.86 10.43
C TYR A 122 14.17 21.24 11.75
N HIS A 123 13.66 22.02 12.71
CA HIS A 123 13.13 21.45 13.95
C HIS A 123 11.95 20.50 13.68
N TYR A 124 11.10 20.79 12.69
CA TYR A 124 9.99 19.93 12.31
C TYR A 124 10.47 18.62 11.69
N LEU A 125 11.40 18.71 10.73
CA LEU A 125 11.97 17.55 10.05
C LEU A 125 12.76 16.65 11.01
N VAL A 126 13.54 17.25 11.91
CA VAL A 126 14.32 16.53 12.92
C VAL A 126 13.42 15.91 13.99
N ALA A 127 12.34 16.59 14.39
CA ALA A 127 11.35 16.01 15.30
C ALA A 127 10.72 14.74 14.71
N THR A 128 10.35 14.77 13.44
CA THR A 128 9.84 13.59 12.73
C THR A 128 10.87 12.46 12.73
N VAL A 129 12.12 12.71 12.34
CA VAL A 129 13.18 11.69 12.41
C VAL A 129 13.31 11.14 13.83
N ALA A 130 13.35 12.01 14.83
CA ALA A 130 13.53 11.63 16.22
C ALA A 130 12.39 10.73 16.73
N ILE A 131 11.14 11.02 16.35
CA ILE A 131 10.00 10.16 16.67
C ILE A 131 10.17 8.79 16.02
N LEU A 132 10.47 8.75 14.72
CA LEU A 132 10.57 7.49 13.96
C LEU A 132 11.72 6.60 14.43
N MET A 133 12.82 7.22 14.85
CA MET A 133 14.01 6.53 15.35
C MET A 133 13.99 6.34 16.88
N ASN A 134 12.93 6.78 17.56
CA ASN A 134 12.78 6.76 19.02
C ASN A 134 13.93 7.48 19.78
N TRP A 135 14.30 8.67 19.33
CA TRP A 135 15.37 9.52 19.87
C TRP A 135 14.82 10.66 20.72
N GLU A 136 14.40 10.34 21.94
CA GLU A 136 13.82 11.29 22.90
C GLU A 136 14.74 12.49 23.20
N ASP A 137 16.05 12.23 23.34
CA ASP A 137 17.10 13.23 23.58
C ASP A 137 17.26 14.26 22.45
N VAL A 138 16.96 13.86 21.21
CA VAL A 138 16.97 14.76 20.04
C VAL A 138 15.65 15.50 19.96
N PHE A 139 14.53 14.79 20.16
CA PHE A 139 13.18 15.36 20.07
C PHE A 139 12.96 16.52 21.04
N ILE A 140 13.41 16.41 22.31
CA ILE A 140 13.27 17.47 23.32
C ILE A 140 14.04 18.75 22.94
N LYS A 141 15.06 18.65 22.08
CA LYS A 141 15.81 19.81 21.58
C LYS A 141 15.10 20.50 20.42
N CYS A 142 14.07 19.89 19.84
CA CYS A 142 13.27 20.50 18.80
C CYS A 142 12.41 21.62 19.37
N LYS A 143 12.34 22.75 18.67
CA LYS A 143 11.58 23.95 19.02
C LYS A 143 10.69 24.26 17.83
N PHE A 144 9.39 24.17 18.05
CA PHE A 144 8.38 24.46 17.04
C PHE A 144 7.20 25.17 17.72
N ASP A 145 6.63 26.16 17.03
CA ASP A 145 5.54 27.01 17.54
C ASP A 145 4.16 26.36 17.37
N GLY A 146 4.14 25.03 17.21
CA GLY A 146 2.94 24.26 16.93
C GLY A 146 3.26 22.82 16.53
N VAL A 147 2.28 21.94 16.66
CA VAL A 147 2.39 20.55 16.24
C VAL A 147 2.03 20.44 14.75
N ASP A 148 3.04 20.23 13.92
CA ASP A 148 2.86 19.92 12.50
C ASP A 148 2.22 18.53 12.31
N TYR A 149 1.39 18.40 11.27
CA TYR A 149 0.68 17.18 10.93
C TYR A 149 1.60 15.95 10.77
N THR A 150 2.78 16.16 10.20
CA THR A 150 3.86 15.18 9.98
C THR A 150 4.34 14.61 11.32
N ILE A 151 4.57 15.48 12.31
CA ILE A 151 5.03 15.11 13.65
C ILE A 151 3.93 14.32 14.37
N LEU A 152 2.68 14.80 14.29
CA LEU A 152 1.52 14.13 14.88
C LEU A 152 1.34 12.73 14.28
N SER A 153 1.38 12.62 12.95
CA SER A 153 1.25 11.36 12.24
C SER A 153 2.37 10.39 12.57
N ALA A 154 3.63 10.85 12.60
CA ALA A 154 4.76 10.03 13.02
C ALA A 154 4.59 9.53 14.46
N SER A 155 4.09 10.38 15.37
CA SER A 155 3.93 10.02 16.78
C SER A 155 2.86 8.95 17.01
N LYS A 156 1.76 8.99 16.24
CA LYS A 156 0.73 7.93 16.26
C LYS A 156 1.27 6.57 15.81
N ILE A 157 2.31 6.57 14.98
CA ILE A 157 2.89 5.35 14.40
C ILE A 157 3.99 4.77 15.27
N SER A 158 4.87 5.58 15.87
CA SER A 158 6.10 5.07 16.49
C SER A 158 5.98 4.71 17.98
N ASN A 159 5.11 5.39 18.76
CA ASN A 159 4.75 5.02 20.14
C ASN A 159 3.82 6.07 20.80
N ASP A 160 2.98 5.65 21.75
CA ASP A 160 2.11 6.55 22.53
C ASP A 160 2.86 7.64 23.32
N ARG A 161 4.16 7.47 23.61
CA ARG A 161 4.93 8.39 24.44
C ARG A 161 5.09 9.78 23.81
N PHE A 162 5.54 9.85 22.55
CA PHE A 162 5.67 11.12 21.84
C PHE A 162 4.31 11.78 21.62
N PHE A 163 3.29 10.96 21.35
CA PHE A 163 1.93 11.44 21.19
C PHE A 163 1.39 12.08 22.47
N LYS A 164 1.60 11.47 23.65
CA LYS A 164 1.23 12.05 24.95
C LYS A 164 1.92 13.40 25.20
N TYR A 165 3.22 13.48 24.92
CA TYR A 165 3.98 14.73 25.06
C TYR A 165 3.42 15.84 24.15
N LEU A 166 3.10 15.51 22.89
CA LEU A 166 2.52 16.45 21.93
C LEU A 166 1.10 16.86 22.34
N VAL A 167 0.29 15.95 22.88
CA VAL A 167 -1.06 16.26 23.40
C VAL A 167 -0.98 17.23 24.58
N ASP A 168 -0.02 17.06 25.49
CA ASP A 168 0.15 17.96 26.62
C ASP A 168 0.69 19.34 26.22
N LEU A 169 1.50 19.42 25.16
CA LEU A 169 1.84 20.69 24.50
C LEU A 169 0.61 21.32 23.83
N ASN A 170 -0.18 20.54 23.10
CA ASN A 170 -1.37 20.98 22.36
C ASN A 170 -2.50 21.52 23.27
N LYS A 171 -2.54 21.11 24.54
CA LYS A 171 -3.47 21.67 25.54
C LYS A 171 -3.10 23.09 25.98
N LYS A 172 -1.86 23.55 25.74
CA LYS A 172 -1.36 24.85 26.22
C LYS A 172 -1.39 25.95 25.17
N GLU A 173 -1.38 25.60 23.88
CA GLU A 173 -1.35 26.55 22.78
C GLU A 173 -2.43 26.18 21.76
N MET A 174 -3.22 27.15 21.33
CA MET A 174 -4.25 26.96 20.30
C MET A 174 -3.55 26.88 18.94
N ILE A 175 -3.36 25.68 18.39
CA ILE A 175 -2.49 25.46 17.23
C ILE A 175 -3.28 25.33 15.93
N CYS A 176 -2.85 26.06 14.90
CA CYS A 176 -3.23 25.90 13.50
C CYS A 176 -2.44 24.73 12.86
N PHE A 177 -3.13 23.86 12.12
CA PHE A 177 -2.46 22.84 11.31
C PHE A 177 -1.81 23.49 10.09
N TYR A 178 -0.49 23.45 10.01
CA TYR A 178 0.26 23.84 8.81
C TYR A 178 0.70 22.57 8.07
N ASN A 179 0.45 22.51 6.76
CA ASN A 179 1.16 21.57 5.89
C ASN A 179 2.53 22.17 5.58
N LEU A 180 3.61 21.42 5.78
CA LEU A 180 4.98 21.90 5.56
C LEU A 180 5.19 22.40 4.11
N ASP A 181 4.53 21.79 3.12
CA ASP A 181 4.56 22.27 1.74
C ASP A 181 3.78 23.57 1.57
N ASP A 182 2.60 23.72 2.18
CA ASP A 182 1.85 24.99 2.19
C ASP A 182 2.63 26.11 2.89
N PHE A 183 3.27 25.81 4.02
CA PHE A 183 4.05 26.79 4.78
C PHE A 183 5.27 27.26 3.99
N LEU A 184 5.95 26.35 3.27
CA LEU A 184 7.11 26.66 2.45
C LEU A 184 6.75 27.38 1.14
N VAL A 185 5.56 27.11 0.58
CA VAL A 185 5.04 27.80 -0.63
C VAL A 185 4.51 29.20 -0.29
N ARG A 186 3.73 29.36 0.79
CA ARG A 186 3.10 30.64 1.18
C ARG A 186 4.10 31.72 1.60
N ARG A 187 5.33 31.36 1.99
CA ARG A 187 6.36 32.34 2.38
C ARG A 187 7.06 33.04 1.19
N LYS A 188 6.74 32.69 -0.06
CA LYS A 188 7.35 33.28 -1.27
C LYS A 188 6.36 33.79 -2.33
N CYS A 189 5.05 33.59 -2.19
CA CYS A 189 4.05 34.05 -3.17
C CYS A 189 2.96 34.91 -2.49
N PHE A 190 2.55 35.94 -3.24
CA PHE A 190 1.66 37.06 -2.89
C PHE A 190 0.38 36.73 -2.09
N ASP A 191 -0.12 37.75 -1.40
CA ASP A 191 -1.45 37.84 -0.78
C ASP A 191 -2.53 37.25 -1.69
N TYR A 192 -3.09 36.11 -1.27
CA TYR A 192 -4.35 35.60 -1.77
C TYR A 192 -5.24 35.21 -0.59
N ASP A 193 -6.50 35.59 -0.72
CA ASP A 193 -7.56 35.64 0.28
C ASP A 193 -7.79 34.30 1.01
N ILE A 194 -7.89 34.35 2.33
CA ILE A 194 -8.06 33.18 3.21
C ILE A 194 -9.56 32.89 3.30
N SER A 195 -10.08 32.17 2.32
CA SER A 195 -11.42 31.57 2.39
C SER A 195 -11.48 30.22 1.67
N PHE A 196 -10.79 29.21 2.22
CA PHE A 196 -11.08 27.81 1.91
C PHE A 196 -11.18 27.00 3.21
N SER A 197 -12.22 26.18 3.29
CA SER A 197 -12.72 25.49 4.47
C SER A 197 -11.80 24.37 4.98
N ASN A 198 -11.75 24.24 6.31
CA ASN A 198 -10.91 23.38 7.14
C ASN A 198 -11.17 21.84 7.04
N GLU A 199 -11.43 21.27 5.87
CA GLU A 199 -11.65 19.82 5.74
C GLU A 199 -10.63 19.16 4.80
N TYR A 200 -9.36 19.09 5.22
CA TYR A 200 -8.31 18.33 4.53
C TYR A 200 -7.55 17.40 5.50
N ASP A 201 -7.80 16.09 5.42
CA ASP A 201 -7.16 15.04 6.20
C ASP A 201 -5.97 14.40 5.45
N HIS A 202 -4.78 14.90 5.74
CA HIS A 202 -3.50 14.46 5.16
C HIS A 202 -3.01 13.07 5.67
N SER A 203 -3.87 12.24 6.30
CA SER A 203 -3.49 11.01 7.04
C SER A 203 -3.05 9.85 6.16
N ILE A 204 -3.61 9.79 4.96
CA ILE A 204 -3.52 8.64 4.06
C ILE A 204 -2.14 8.56 3.38
N SER A 205 -1.58 9.71 2.99
CA SER A 205 -0.28 9.83 2.32
C SER A 205 0.89 9.39 3.22
N PHE A 206 0.79 9.69 4.50
CA PHE A 206 1.74 9.30 5.53
C PHE A 206 1.71 7.79 5.79
N ARG A 207 0.51 7.21 5.83
CA ARG A 207 0.28 5.79 6.15
C ARG A 207 0.93 4.82 5.13
N GLU A 208 0.90 5.13 3.84
CA GLU A 208 1.48 4.28 2.78
C GLU A 208 3.01 4.24 2.84
N VAL A 209 3.66 5.38 3.11
CA VAL A 209 5.13 5.48 3.24
C VAL A 209 5.62 4.72 4.48
N PHE A 210 4.88 4.76 5.59
CA PHE A 210 5.21 3.98 6.79
C PHE A 210 4.88 2.50 6.68
N GLY A 211 3.88 2.13 5.87
CA GLY A 211 3.65 0.74 5.48
C GLY A 211 4.89 0.07 4.88
N MET A 212 5.71 0.82 4.13
CA MET A 212 6.99 0.34 3.59
C MET A 212 8.10 0.16 4.65
N TYR A 213 8.03 0.87 5.78
CA TYR A 213 8.94 0.70 6.92
C TYR A 213 8.54 -0.48 7.82
N LYS A 214 7.25 -0.85 7.81
CA LYS A 214 6.67 -1.89 8.68
C LYS A 214 7.16 -3.31 8.40
N THR A 215 7.91 -3.51 7.32
CA THR A 215 8.67 -4.75 7.06
C THR A 215 9.81 -4.99 8.07
N TYR A 216 10.06 -4.08 9.03
CA TYR A 216 11.16 -4.22 10.01
C TYR A 216 10.84 -3.87 11.49
N GLY A 217 9.58 -3.74 11.95
CA GLY A 217 9.34 -3.58 13.40
C GLY A 217 7.91 -3.29 13.85
N GLN A 218 7.54 -3.85 15.00
CA GLN A 218 6.19 -4.00 15.60
C GLN A 218 5.45 -2.70 15.95
N CYS A 219 4.12 -2.68 15.78
CA CYS A 219 3.20 -1.81 16.54
C CYS A 219 1.81 -2.50 16.66
N SER A 220 1.13 -2.30 17.81
CA SER A 220 -0.05 -3.04 18.28
C SER A 220 -1.38 -2.70 17.57
N GLU A 221 -2.28 -3.70 17.57
CA GLU A 221 -3.56 -3.74 16.82
C GLU A 221 -4.62 -2.72 17.28
N ASP A 222 -4.51 -2.15 18.48
CA ASP A 222 -5.60 -1.37 19.08
C ASP A 222 -5.80 0.04 18.50
N ASN A 223 -4.81 0.57 17.77
CA ASN A 223 -4.91 1.90 17.15
C ASN A 223 -5.55 1.89 15.74
N ILE A 224 -5.99 0.73 15.23
CA ILE A 224 -6.53 0.56 13.87
C ILE A 224 -8.04 0.82 13.80
N LYS A 225 -8.74 0.77 14.93
CA LYS A 225 -10.22 0.74 14.96
C LYS A 225 -10.90 2.07 14.64
N ASP A 226 -10.21 3.20 14.80
CA ASP A 226 -10.75 4.55 14.49
C ASP A 226 -10.35 5.07 13.10
N MET A 227 -9.89 4.19 12.20
CA MET A 227 -8.99 4.53 11.07
C MET A 227 -9.60 4.36 9.66
N ILE A 228 -10.93 4.22 9.50
CA ILE A 228 -11.56 3.86 8.21
C ILE A 228 -12.81 4.70 7.86
N GLY A 229 -12.62 6.00 7.65
CA GLY A 229 -13.57 6.82 6.91
C GLY A 229 -12.85 7.98 6.25
N LEU A 230 -13.18 8.30 4.99
CA LEU A 230 -12.63 9.37 4.12
C LEU A 230 -11.36 8.93 3.34
N THR A 231 -11.16 9.13 2.02
CA THR A 231 -11.79 10.01 0.99
C THR A 231 -11.17 9.71 -0.41
N PHE A 232 -11.87 10.10 -1.50
CA PHE A 232 -11.47 9.89 -2.91
C PHE A 232 -10.86 11.14 -3.59
N GLU A 233 -10.90 12.32 -2.96
CA GLU A 233 -10.37 13.57 -3.54
C GLU A 233 -8.85 13.78 -3.30
N TYR A 234 -8.19 12.91 -2.53
CA TYR A 234 -6.84 13.14 -2.01
C TYR A 234 -5.70 12.70 -2.96
N ASN A 235 -5.99 11.89 -3.97
CA ASN A 235 -4.94 11.37 -4.86
C ASN A 235 -4.38 12.42 -5.84
N ILE A 236 -5.16 13.45 -6.19
CA ILE A 236 -4.73 14.46 -7.17
C ILE A 236 -3.72 15.45 -6.56
N GLU A 237 -3.84 15.77 -5.28
CA GLU A 237 -2.83 16.56 -4.57
C GLU A 237 -1.66 15.70 -4.07
N PHE A 238 -1.89 14.44 -3.68
CA PHE A 238 -0.82 13.51 -3.31
C PHE A 238 0.24 13.35 -4.41
N ASP A 239 -0.19 13.25 -5.68
CA ASP A 239 0.71 13.19 -6.84
C ASP A 239 1.57 14.44 -7.03
N ARG A 240 1.16 15.58 -6.46
CA ARG A 240 1.88 16.87 -6.46
C ARG A 240 2.79 17.06 -5.24
N THR A 241 2.60 16.29 -4.16
CA THR A 241 3.49 16.33 -2.99
C THR A 241 4.76 15.54 -3.22
N PHE A 242 5.86 15.88 -2.52
CA PHE A 242 7.13 15.15 -2.55
C PHE A 242 7.00 13.62 -2.40
N MET A 243 5.97 13.16 -1.69
CA MET A 243 5.69 11.73 -1.47
C MET A 243 5.06 11.04 -2.69
N GLY A 244 4.27 11.74 -3.51
CA GLY A 244 3.82 11.25 -4.82
C GLY A 244 4.99 10.92 -5.76
N PHE A 245 6.09 11.67 -5.66
CA PHE A 245 7.33 11.42 -6.43
C PHE A 245 8.05 10.12 -6.02
N ILE A 246 7.73 9.51 -4.88
CA ILE A 246 8.29 8.21 -4.47
C ILE A 246 7.52 7.04 -5.12
N LYS A 247 6.23 7.24 -5.46
CA LYS A 247 5.31 6.24 -6.06
C LYS A 247 5.48 6.12 -7.60
N CYS A 248 6.69 6.34 -8.13
CA CYS A 248 7.05 6.26 -9.56
C CYS A 248 6.84 4.89 -10.25
N ILE A 249 6.23 3.92 -9.58
CA ILE A 249 5.96 2.58 -10.12
C ILE A 249 4.98 2.68 -11.31
N SER A 250 3.99 3.58 -11.31
CA SER A 250 2.98 3.66 -12.38
C SER A 250 3.48 4.33 -13.68
N LEU A 251 4.49 5.19 -13.60
CA LEU A 251 4.89 6.07 -14.72
C LEU A 251 5.99 5.44 -15.58
N GLY A 252 6.98 4.79 -14.95
CA GLY A 252 8.02 4.02 -15.68
C GLY A 252 7.42 2.86 -16.42
N TYR A 253 6.34 2.38 -15.86
CA TYR A 253 5.50 1.31 -16.32
C TYR A 253 4.71 1.68 -17.57
N ASN A 254 4.06 2.87 -17.61
CA ASN A 254 3.39 3.37 -18.81
C ASN A 254 4.35 3.69 -19.97
N LEU A 255 5.57 4.17 -19.69
CA LEU A 255 6.57 4.48 -20.73
C LEU A 255 7.25 3.22 -21.29
N ILE A 256 7.51 2.20 -20.44
CA ILE A 256 8.01 0.89 -20.89
C ILE A 256 6.97 0.18 -21.77
N LEU A 257 5.67 0.28 -21.44
CA LEU A 257 4.58 -0.31 -22.24
C LEU A 257 4.47 0.29 -23.64
N ASN A 258 4.73 1.60 -23.80
CA ASN A 258 4.57 2.29 -25.07
C ASN A 258 5.75 2.08 -26.06
N GLU A 259 6.99 1.93 -25.60
CA GLU A 259 8.15 1.81 -26.51
C GLU A 259 8.71 0.40 -26.70
N ASN A 260 8.51 -0.53 -25.76
CA ASN A 260 9.17 -1.85 -25.82
C ASN A 260 8.38 -2.93 -26.56
N LYS A 261 7.60 -2.61 -27.59
CA LYS A 261 6.94 -3.66 -28.42
C LYS A 261 7.93 -4.74 -28.87
N LYS A 262 9.17 -4.40 -29.26
CA LYS A 262 10.17 -5.38 -29.76
C LYS A 262 10.88 -6.21 -28.67
N SER A 263 11.25 -5.62 -27.52
CA SER A 263 11.87 -6.38 -26.42
C SER A 263 10.84 -7.23 -25.67
N LEU A 264 9.63 -6.69 -25.51
CA LEU A 264 8.50 -7.43 -24.97
C LEU A 264 8.21 -8.63 -25.86
N ILE A 265 8.24 -8.53 -27.20
CA ILE A 265 8.02 -9.66 -28.13
C ILE A 265 8.93 -10.86 -27.80
N SER A 266 10.21 -10.63 -27.49
CA SER A 266 11.13 -11.73 -27.12
C SER A 266 10.80 -12.40 -25.77
N GLN A 267 10.22 -11.64 -24.84
CA GLN A 267 9.75 -12.15 -23.54
C GLN A 267 8.32 -12.71 -23.61
N ILE A 268 7.52 -12.23 -24.56
CA ILE A 268 6.16 -12.66 -24.90
C ILE A 268 6.17 -14.08 -25.43
N ASN A 269 7.19 -14.45 -26.20
CA ASN A 269 7.36 -15.82 -26.69
C ASN A 269 7.49 -16.87 -25.56
N ASN A 270 7.79 -16.44 -24.33
CA ASN A 270 7.84 -17.28 -23.13
C ASN A 270 6.75 -16.92 -22.10
N LEU A 271 5.61 -16.37 -22.54
CA LEU A 271 4.46 -16.16 -21.67
C LEU A 271 3.88 -17.50 -21.23
N ASN A 272 3.69 -17.60 -19.92
CA ASN A 272 2.93 -18.67 -19.31
C ASN A 272 2.13 -18.09 -18.14
N ILE A 273 1.17 -18.87 -17.66
CA ILE A 273 0.24 -18.45 -16.60
C ILE A 273 0.95 -18.00 -15.33
N HIS A 274 2.06 -18.65 -14.94
CA HIS A 274 2.84 -18.28 -13.76
C HIS A 274 3.44 -16.88 -13.92
N ASN A 275 4.10 -16.63 -15.06
CA ASN A 275 4.73 -15.35 -15.33
C ASN A 275 3.71 -14.21 -15.35
N VAL A 276 2.53 -14.46 -15.92
CA VAL A 276 1.42 -13.49 -15.98
C VAL A 276 0.86 -13.19 -14.60
N LYS A 277 0.81 -14.18 -13.70
CA LYS A 277 0.28 -14.04 -12.34
C LYS A 277 1.13 -13.13 -11.46
N PHE A 278 2.44 -13.03 -11.71
CA PHE A 278 3.39 -12.29 -10.86
C PHE A 278 3.99 -11.04 -11.52
N ASP A 279 3.79 -10.85 -12.82
CA ASP A 279 4.35 -9.72 -13.57
C ASP A 279 3.20 -8.92 -14.21
N ILE A 280 2.90 -7.77 -13.62
CA ILE A 280 1.78 -6.94 -14.03
C ILE A 280 1.93 -6.46 -15.49
N LEU A 281 3.16 -6.27 -16.01
CA LEU A 281 3.36 -5.85 -17.42
C LEU A 281 2.87 -6.94 -18.37
N LYS A 282 3.16 -8.20 -18.03
CA LYS A 282 2.69 -9.35 -18.80
C LYS A 282 1.17 -9.47 -18.71
N SER A 283 0.57 -9.19 -17.56
CA SER A 283 -0.89 -9.13 -17.41
C SER A 283 -1.53 -8.08 -18.32
N ILE A 284 -0.99 -6.86 -18.37
CA ILE A 284 -1.47 -5.81 -19.28
C ILE A 284 -1.40 -6.26 -20.72
N TYR A 285 -0.25 -6.82 -21.11
CA TYR A 285 -0.07 -7.29 -22.47
C TYR A 285 -1.09 -8.38 -22.83
N VAL A 286 -1.31 -9.35 -21.95
CA VAL A 286 -2.33 -10.40 -22.14
C VAL A 286 -3.72 -9.79 -22.29
N LEU A 287 -4.11 -8.85 -21.43
CA LEU A 287 -5.45 -8.25 -21.46
C LEU A 287 -5.68 -7.34 -22.67
N ASN A 288 -4.63 -6.68 -23.17
CA ASN A 288 -4.71 -5.87 -24.39
C ASN A 288 -4.74 -6.70 -25.68
N ASN A 289 -4.41 -7.99 -25.61
CA ASN A 289 -4.40 -8.92 -26.75
C ASN A 289 -5.23 -10.18 -26.40
N ALA A 290 -6.33 -9.98 -25.69
CA ALA A 290 -7.09 -11.04 -25.05
C ALA A 290 -7.76 -12.01 -26.03
N ASP A 291 -7.89 -11.62 -27.29
CA ASP A 291 -8.36 -12.42 -28.42
C ASP A 291 -7.35 -13.50 -28.86
N ILE A 292 -6.06 -13.28 -28.57
CA ILE A 292 -4.97 -14.20 -28.93
C ILE A 292 -4.69 -15.21 -27.80
N PHE A 293 -5.03 -14.85 -26.57
CA PHE A 293 -4.69 -15.63 -25.38
C PHE A 293 -5.84 -16.46 -24.84
N ASN A 294 -5.52 -17.62 -24.25
CA ASN A 294 -6.55 -18.48 -23.66
C ASN A 294 -7.20 -17.83 -22.43
N HIS A 295 -8.41 -18.30 -22.12
CA HIS A 295 -9.24 -17.73 -21.06
C HIS A 295 -8.55 -17.75 -19.68
N ASP A 296 -7.84 -18.83 -19.32
CA ASP A 296 -7.19 -18.98 -18.01
C ASP A 296 -6.03 -18.01 -17.81
N MET A 297 -5.30 -17.70 -18.89
CA MET A 297 -4.24 -16.71 -18.84
C MET A 297 -4.81 -15.30 -18.69
N CYS A 298 -5.91 -15.00 -19.36
CA CYS A 298 -6.65 -13.74 -19.17
C CYS A 298 -7.22 -13.64 -17.74
N LYS A 299 -7.81 -14.72 -17.22
CA LYS A 299 -8.29 -14.84 -15.82
C LYS A 299 -7.17 -14.53 -14.82
N SER A 300 -5.98 -15.10 -15.03
CA SER A 300 -4.80 -14.84 -14.21
C SER A 300 -4.28 -13.41 -14.33
N ALA A 301 -4.37 -12.81 -15.52
CA ALA A 301 -4.01 -11.41 -15.74
C ALA A 301 -4.97 -10.44 -15.03
N VAL A 302 -6.29 -10.70 -15.09
CA VAL A 302 -7.30 -9.93 -14.34
C VAL A 302 -7.08 -10.06 -12.84
N LEU A 303 -6.77 -11.26 -12.34
CA LEU A 303 -6.41 -11.42 -10.93
C LEU A 303 -5.22 -10.52 -10.55
N ASN A 304 -4.15 -10.52 -11.34
CA ASN A 304 -2.98 -9.70 -11.03
C ASN A 304 -3.28 -8.19 -11.08
N TYR A 305 -4.19 -7.74 -11.95
CA TYR A 305 -4.74 -6.37 -11.95
C TYR A 305 -5.38 -6.04 -10.60
N ILE A 306 -6.30 -6.89 -10.13
CA ILE A 306 -7.03 -6.68 -8.89
C ILE A 306 -6.09 -6.65 -7.69
N LEU A 307 -5.08 -7.54 -7.65
CA LEU A 307 -4.08 -7.58 -6.58
C LEU A 307 -3.11 -6.39 -6.57
N ASN A 308 -3.09 -5.58 -7.63
CA ASN A 308 -2.39 -4.30 -7.69
C ASN A 308 -3.35 -3.11 -7.69
N ASP A 309 -4.56 -3.29 -7.15
CA ASP A 309 -5.56 -2.24 -6.97
C ASP A 309 -5.99 -1.59 -8.31
N TYR A 310 -6.05 -2.38 -9.39
CA TYR A 310 -6.66 -1.97 -10.66
C TYR A 310 -8.05 -2.58 -10.80
N TYR A 311 -9.07 -1.71 -10.87
CA TYR A 311 -10.48 -2.11 -11.03
C TYR A 311 -10.92 -1.96 -12.48
N ASN A 312 -11.54 -3.00 -13.03
CA ASN A 312 -12.21 -2.91 -14.32
C ASN A 312 -13.40 -3.88 -14.34
N PHE A 313 -14.62 -3.31 -14.32
CA PHE A 313 -15.86 -4.08 -14.26
C PHE A 313 -15.99 -5.07 -15.41
N ASP A 314 -15.74 -4.63 -16.65
CA ASP A 314 -15.91 -5.46 -17.85
C ASP A 314 -14.94 -6.64 -17.87
N LEU A 315 -13.68 -6.43 -17.48
CA LEU A 315 -12.68 -7.49 -17.41
C LEU A 315 -13.01 -8.53 -16.31
N ILE A 316 -13.47 -8.07 -15.14
CA ILE A 316 -13.87 -8.96 -14.04
C ILE A 316 -15.11 -9.76 -14.44
N SER A 317 -16.13 -9.09 -15.00
CA SER A 317 -17.35 -9.72 -15.50
C SER A 317 -17.05 -10.79 -16.56
N LYS A 318 -16.12 -10.49 -17.48
CA LYS A 318 -15.75 -11.38 -18.58
C LYS A 318 -14.95 -12.59 -18.12
N TYR A 319 -13.92 -12.40 -17.29
CA TYR A 319 -12.94 -13.46 -16.99
C TYR A 319 -13.11 -14.13 -15.63
N LYS A 320 -13.86 -13.51 -14.70
CA LYS A 320 -14.26 -14.06 -13.39
C LYS A 320 -13.13 -14.81 -12.67
N PRO A 321 -12.09 -14.09 -12.17
CA PRO A 321 -11.01 -14.73 -11.43
C PRO A 321 -11.57 -15.49 -10.23
N PHE A 322 -11.12 -16.74 -10.05
CA PHE A 322 -11.59 -17.62 -8.99
C PHE A 322 -10.88 -17.35 -7.66
N TRP A 323 -9.60 -17.02 -7.73
CA TRP A 323 -8.81 -16.64 -6.57
C TRP A 323 -8.77 -15.12 -6.43
N PHE A 324 -8.79 -14.61 -5.20
CA PHE A 324 -8.55 -13.18 -4.89
C PHE A 324 -7.32 -12.99 -4.01
N TYR A 325 -6.39 -13.93 -4.13
CA TYR A 325 -5.07 -13.90 -3.49
C TYR A 325 -4.05 -14.67 -4.35
N SER A 326 -2.78 -14.30 -4.22
CA SER A 326 -1.63 -15.05 -4.75
C SER A 326 -0.34 -14.70 -3.99
N TYR A 327 0.53 -13.86 -4.55
CA TYR A 327 1.65 -13.22 -3.86
C TYR A 327 1.22 -12.02 -3.01
N LYS A 328 0.03 -11.49 -3.28
CA LYS A 328 -0.68 -10.47 -2.51
C LYS A 328 -2.10 -10.94 -2.26
N ILE A 329 -2.74 -10.38 -1.25
CA ILE A 329 -4.17 -10.55 -0.97
C ILE A 329 -4.86 -9.26 -1.41
N ILE A 330 -6.07 -9.38 -1.95
CA ILE A 330 -6.89 -8.22 -2.32
C ILE A 330 -7.03 -7.20 -1.16
N SER A 331 -7.03 -5.91 -1.48
CA SER A 331 -7.29 -4.85 -0.50
C SER A 331 -8.76 -4.83 -0.08
N ASP A 332 -9.05 -4.33 1.12
CA ASP A 332 -10.43 -4.37 1.65
C ASP A 332 -11.39 -3.53 0.81
N LYS A 333 -10.93 -2.37 0.32
CA LYS A 333 -11.68 -1.50 -0.58
C LYS A 333 -12.12 -2.25 -1.85
N PHE A 334 -11.22 -3.03 -2.42
CA PHE A 334 -11.50 -3.80 -3.63
C PHE A 334 -12.34 -5.03 -3.37
N ALA A 335 -12.16 -5.69 -2.22
CA ALA A 335 -13.07 -6.73 -1.77
C ALA A 335 -14.50 -6.20 -1.67
N ASP A 336 -14.71 -5.07 -0.97
CA ASP A 336 -16.01 -4.41 -0.87
C ASP A 336 -16.59 -4.10 -2.25
N LYS A 337 -15.79 -3.50 -3.14
CA LYS A 337 -16.26 -3.13 -4.48
C LYS A 337 -16.65 -4.34 -5.34
N ILE A 338 -15.89 -5.43 -5.26
CA ILE A 338 -16.21 -6.67 -5.98
C ILE A 338 -17.45 -7.33 -5.39
N LEU A 339 -17.63 -7.31 -4.07
CA LEU A 339 -18.83 -7.85 -3.42
C LEU A 339 -20.08 -7.04 -3.73
N GLU A 340 -19.96 -5.73 -3.96
CA GLU A 340 -21.07 -4.88 -4.42
C GLU A 340 -21.45 -5.15 -5.88
N ASP A 341 -20.46 -5.39 -6.75
CA ASP A 341 -20.67 -5.46 -8.19
C ASP A 341 -20.89 -6.91 -8.70
N PHE A 342 -20.41 -7.93 -7.97
CA PHE A 342 -20.36 -9.33 -8.41
C PHE A 342 -20.73 -10.33 -7.28
N ASP A 343 -22.03 -10.51 -7.04
CA ASP A 343 -22.54 -11.45 -6.02
C ASP A 343 -22.11 -12.91 -6.29
N ASP A 344 -21.94 -13.28 -7.57
CA ASP A 344 -21.47 -14.61 -7.97
C ASP A 344 -19.99 -14.89 -7.62
N LEU A 345 -19.22 -13.85 -7.26
CA LEU A 345 -17.83 -13.94 -6.79
C LEU A 345 -17.71 -13.82 -5.26
N LYS A 346 -18.83 -13.77 -4.54
CA LYS A 346 -18.89 -13.53 -3.09
C LYS A 346 -17.97 -14.45 -2.30
N TYR A 347 -18.09 -15.75 -2.49
CA TYR A 347 -17.32 -16.74 -1.73
C TYR A 347 -15.86 -16.84 -2.18
N ASN A 348 -15.56 -16.50 -3.44
CA ASN A 348 -14.17 -16.36 -3.92
C ASN A 348 -13.42 -15.26 -3.16
N VAL A 349 -14.05 -14.09 -3.01
CA VAL A 349 -13.53 -13.00 -2.17
C VAL A 349 -13.49 -13.44 -0.71
N GLY A 350 -14.53 -14.13 -0.24
CA GLY A 350 -14.61 -14.73 1.09
C GLY A 350 -13.36 -15.52 1.50
N LEU A 351 -12.83 -16.37 0.61
CA LEU A 351 -11.57 -17.10 0.87
C LEU A 351 -10.38 -16.17 1.12
N ALA A 352 -10.24 -15.10 0.33
CA ALA A 352 -9.16 -14.13 0.52
C ALA A 352 -9.28 -13.39 1.86
N LEU A 353 -10.52 -13.06 2.29
CA LEU A 353 -10.80 -12.46 3.59
C LEU A 353 -10.45 -13.40 4.75
N CYS A 354 -10.62 -14.71 4.56
CA CYS A 354 -10.23 -15.72 5.54
C CYS A 354 -8.73 -15.75 5.77
N ILE A 355 -7.92 -15.53 4.74
CA ILE A 355 -6.47 -15.44 4.88
C ILE A 355 -6.08 -14.12 5.56
N LYS A 356 -6.80 -13.04 5.27
CA LYS A 356 -6.53 -11.69 5.81
C LYS A 356 -7.05 -11.44 7.23
N ASN A 357 -7.94 -12.32 7.74
CA ASN A 357 -8.66 -12.17 9.00
C ASN A 357 -9.62 -10.95 9.04
N THR A 358 -10.28 -10.64 7.92
CA THR A 358 -11.15 -9.46 7.82
C THR A 358 -12.60 -9.74 8.25
N ARG A 359 -12.90 -9.64 9.55
CA ARG A 359 -14.23 -9.97 10.12
C ARG A 359 -15.38 -9.05 9.69
N TYR A 360 -15.11 -7.76 9.47
CA TYR A 360 -16.19 -6.79 9.29
C TYR A 360 -16.87 -6.95 7.93
N ILE A 361 -16.11 -7.31 6.89
CA ILE A 361 -16.64 -7.58 5.54
C ILE A 361 -17.53 -8.82 5.58
N TYR A 362 -17.14 -9.87 6.29
CA TYR A 362 -17.97 -11.06 6.47
C TYR A 362 -19.37 -10.70 7.03
N LYS A 363 -19.42 -9.85 8.06
CA LYS A 363 -20.70 -9.39 8.64
C LYS A 363 -21.45 -8.46 7.71
N LYS A 364 -20.77 -7.48 7.10
CA LYS A 364 -21.35 -6.46 6.22
C LYS A 364 -22.12 -7.08 5.05
N TYR A 365 -21.58 -8.13 4.43
CA TYR A 365 -22.18 -8.79 3.27
C TYR A 365 -22.94 -10.07 3.62
N GLU A 366 -23.23 -10.33 4.90
CA GLU A 366 -24.06 -11.46 5.34
C GLU A 366 -23.66 -12.79 4.68
N PHE A 367 -22.38 -13.16 4.82
CA PHE A 367 -21.92 -14.46 4.36
C PHE A 367 -22.67 -15.58 5.11
N LYS A 368 -23.09 -16.61 4.38
CA LYS A 368 -23.59 -17.83 5.01
C LYS A 368 -22.39 -18.64 5.50
N PRO A 369 -22.54 -19.44 6.58
CA PRO A 369 -21.45 -20.29 7.03
C PRO A 369 -21.06 -21.25 5.90
N ASP A 370 -19.81 -21.17 5.47
CA ASP A 370 -19.29 -21.93 4.34
C ASP A 370 -18.07 -22.77 4.77
N ILE A 371 -18.04 -24.03 4.32
CA ILE A 371 -17.05 -25.02 4.75
C ILE A 371 -15.65 -24.66 4.29
N ASP A 372 -15.49 -24.12 3.09
CA ASP A 372 -14.19 -23.76 2.56
C ASP A 372 -13.67 -22.52 3.30
N MET A 373 -14.54 -21.53 3.56
CA MET A 373 -14.18 -20.38 4.40
C MET A 373 -13.80 -20.77 5.84
N LEU A 374 -14.51 -21.73 6.44
CA LEU A 374 -14.20 -22.26 7.77
C LEU A 374 -12.81 -22.91 7.79
N ILE A 375 -12.52 -23.78 6.82
CA ILE A 375 -11.23 -24.48 6.68
C ILE A 375 -10.09 -23.46 6.45
N TYR A 376 -10.28 -22.50 5.54
CA TYR A 376 -9.28 -21.48 5.26
C TYR A 376 -9.00 -20.58 6.45
N SER A 377 -10.03 -20.17 7.19
CA SER A 377 -9.88 -19.35 8.40
C SER A 377 -9.10 -20.09 9.49
N TYR A 378 -9.36 -21.40 9.63
CA TYR A 378 -8.62 -22.24 10.56
C TYR A 378 -7.14 -22.35 10.16
N ASN A 379 -6.89 -22.73 8.89
CA ASN A 379 -5.53 -22.97 8.38
C ASN A 379 -4.66 -21.70 8.32
N SER A 380 -5.27 -20.53 8.10
CA SER A 380 -4.56 -19.25 8.10
C SER A 380 -4.29 -18.69 9.51
N GLY A 381 -4.90 -19.27 10.55
CA GLY A 381 -4.82 -18.74 11.91
C GLY A 381 -5.79 -17.58 12.20
N SER A 382 -6.74 -17.30 11.30
CA SER A 382 -7.80 -16.29 11.46
C SER A 382 -8.88 -16.74 12.45
N ARG A 383 -8.50 -16.87 13.72
CA ARG A 383 -9.34 -17.44 14.79
C ARG A 383 -10.65 -16.68 15.00
N GLU A 384 -10.63 -15.35 14.88
CA GLU A 384 -11.85 -14.54 15.05
C GLU A 384 -12.89 -14.87 13.98
N LEU A 385 -12.47 -14.91 12.70
CA LEU A 385 -13.37 -15.22 11.61
C LEU A 385 -13.80 -16.69 11.64
N TYR A 386 -12.88 -17.61 11.98
CA TYR A 386 -13.20 -19.02 12.20
C TYR A 386 -14.32 -19.20 13.24
N ASN A 387 -14.19 -18.56 14.40
CA ASN A 387 -15.19 -18.63 15.46
C ASN A 387 -16.53 -18.04 15.01
N LEU A 388 -16.51 -16.94 14.27
CA LEU A 388 -17.71 -16.31 13.74
C LEU A 388 -18.46 -17.23 12.76
N ILE A 389 -17.75 -17.84 11.80
CA ILE A 389 -18.33 -18.80 10.85
C ILE A 389 -18.88 -20.02 11.61
N LEU A 390 -18.16 -20.50 12.63
CA LEU A 390 -18.58 -21.63 13.45
C LEU A 390 -19.84 -21.32 14.27
N GLU A 391 -19.97 -20.11 14.81
CA GLU A 391 -21.18 -19.67 15.50
C GLU A 391 -22.39 -19.59 14.56
N ASP A 392 -22.21 -19.05 13.35
CA ASP A 392 -23.28 -18.98 12.35
C ASP A 392 -23.70 -20.39 11.89
N PHE A 393 -22.74 -21.30 11.71
CA PHE A 393 -23.00 -22.71 11.43
C PHE A 393 -23.83 -23.37 12.54
N LYS A 394 -23.47 -23.15 13.81
CA LYS A 394 -24.23 -23.68 14.95
C LYS A 394 -25.66 -23.17 14.99
N LYS A 395 -25.89 -21.90 14.63
CA LYS A 395 -27.22 -21.29 14.57
C LYS A 395 -28.04 -21.81 13.40
N SER A 396 -27.44 -22.03 12.23
CA SER A 396 -28.15 -22.54 11.05
C SER A 396 -28.46 -24.03 11.12
N GLY A 397 -27.61 -24.82 11.79
CA GLY A 397 -27.72 -26.29 11.86
C GLY A 397 -27.15 -27.03 10.63
N HIS A 398 -26.63 -26.28 9.65
CA HIS A 398 -25.99 -26.79 8.42
C HIS A 398 -24.96 -25.79 7.90
N ILE A 399 -23.94 -26.29 7.21
CA ILE A 399 -22.91 -25.49 6.56
C ILE A 399 -23.04 -25.63 5.05
N TYR A 400 -22.73 -24.57 4.32
CA TYR A 400 -22.79 -24.58 2.86
C TYR A 400 -21.42 -24.89 2.26
N LYS A 401 -21.42 -25.38 1.02
CA LYS A 401 -20.26 -25.40 0.14
C LYS A 401 -20.63 -24.69 -1.15
N HIS A 402 -20.11 -23.48 -1.34
CA HIS A 402 -20.38 -22.66 -2.53
C HIS A 402 -19.33 -22.87 -3.63
N LEU A 403 -18.16 -23.42 -3.31
CA LEU A 403 -17.04 -23.54 -4.23
C LEU A 403 -16.67 -25.01 -4.47
N ASP A 404 -16.28 -25.30 -5.70
CA ASP A 404 -15.51 -26.48 -6.04
C ASP A 404 -14.06 -26.04 -6.30
N ILE A 405 -13.26 -26.05 -5.23
CA ILE A 405 -11.88 -25.56 -5.24
C ILE A 405 -10.99 -26.36 -6.20
N ASP A 406 -11.19 -27.67 -6.27
CA ASP A 406 -10.35 -28.56 -7.08
C ASP A 406 -10.50 -28.27 -8.57
N ASN A 407 -11.70 -27.82 -8.98
CA ASN A 407 -12.01 -27.47 -10.36
C ASN A 407 -12.06 -25.94 -10.62
N GLU A 408 -11.85 -25.11 -9.61
CA GLU A 408 -12.01 -23.65 -9.65
C GLU A 408 -13.38 -23.17 -10.17
N ILE A 409 -14.47 -23.79 -9.68
CA ILE A 409 -15.85 -23.49 -10.12
C ILE A 409 -16.69 -22.97 -8.96
N ASN A 410 -17.51 -21.95 -9.25
CA ASN A 410 -18.57 -21.50 -8.35
C ASN A 410 -19.81 -22.36 -8.57
N LEU A 411 -20.29 -23.02 -7.53
CA LEU A 411 -21.46 -23.89 -7.62
C LEU A 411 -22.72 -23.03 -7.77
N HIS A 412 -23.48 -23.25 -8.85
CA HIS A 412 -24.75 -22.54 -9.07
C HIS A 412 -25.72 -22.74 -7.90
N GLN A 413 -25.73 -23.93 -7.30
CA GLN A 413 -26.46 -24.21 -6.08
C GLN A 413 -25.47 -24.71 -5.04
N PRO A 414 -25.36 -24.04 -3.87
CA PRO A 414 -24.46 -24.49 -2.83
C PRO A 414 -24.91 -25.86 -2.30
N LYS A 415 -23.95 -26.75 -2.08
CA LYS A 415 -24.23 -28.02 -1.41
C LYS A 415 -24.47 -27.74 0.08
N ILE A 416 -25.52 -28.32 0.63
CA ILE A 416 -25.82 -28.22 2.06
C ILE A 416 -25.21 -29.45 2.73
N ILE A 417 -24.42 -29.23 3.78
CA ILE A 417 -23.78 -30.27 4.57
C ILE A 417 -24.34 -30.16 5.99
N HIS A 418 -25.05 -31.19 6.43
CA HIS A 418 -25.59 -31.24 7.78
C HIS A 418 -24.51 -31.60 8.80
N ILE A 419 -24.69 -31.18 10.05
CA ILE A 419 -23.71 -31.40 11.12
C ILE A 419 -23.35 -32.88 11.33
N GLN A 420 -24.31 -33.78 11.09
CA GLN A 420 -24.13 -35.24 11.21
C GLN A 420 -23.17 -35.79 10.15
N ASP A 421 -23.12 -35.15 8.98
CA ASP A 421 -22.29 -35.56 7.84
C ASP A 421 -20.91 -34.89 7.85
N LEU A 422 -20.71 -33.86 8.69
CA LEU A 422 -19.50 -33.04 8.71
C LEU A 422 -18.23 -33.86 8.97
N ASN A 423 -18.32 -34.87 9.85
CA ASN A 423 -17.21 -35.76 10.17
C ASN A 423 -16.72 -36.57 8.96
N SER A 424 -17.61 -36.89 8.02
CA SER A 424 -17.24 -37.59 6.78
C SER A 424 -16.53 -36.66 5.78
N TYR A 425 -16.91 -35.39 5.79
CA TYR A 425 -16.31 -34.34 4.95
C TYR A 425 -14.91 -33.94 5.44
N LEU A 426 -14.73 -33.91 6.75
CA LEU A 426 -13.50 -33.49 7.41
C LEU A 426 -12.58 -34.67 7.71
N ASN A 427 -12.48 -35.65 6.79
CA ASN A 427 -11.62 -36.84 6.90
C ASN A 427 -10.12 -36.55 7.14
N VAL A 428 -9.74 -35.28 7.35
CA VAL A 428 -8.49 -34.84 7.98
C VAL A 428 -8.52 -35.16 9.48
N LYS A 429 -8.25 -36.42 9.80
CA LYS A 429 -8.07 -36.94 11.17
C LYS A 429 -6.93 -36.29 11.99
N GLU A 430 -6.25 -35.25 11.50
CA GLU A 430 -5.04 -34.74 12.17
C GLU A 430 -5.06 -33.29 12.64
N VAL A 431 -6.03 -32.42 12.30
CA VAL A 431 -5.81 -30.99 12.62
C VAL A 431 -6.95 -30.29 13.38
N ILE A 432 -8.22 -30.65 13.19
CA ILE A 432 -9.30 -29.96 13.91
C ILE A 432 -9.92 -30.92 14.92
N ASN A 433 -9.56 -30.77 16.20
CA ASN A 433 -10.13 -31.57 17.29
C ASN A 433 -11.59 -31.14 17.55
N PHE A 434 -12.52 -31.58 16.69
CA PHE A 434 -13.96 -31.33 16.78
C PHE A 434 -14.63 -32.04 17.96
N ASN A 435 -13.92 -32.90 18.70
CA ASN A 435 -14.44 -33.50 19.93
C ASN A 435 -14.88 -32.44 20.95
N ASN A 436 -14.21 -31.28 20.97
CA ASN A 436 -14.61 -30.15 21.80
C ASN A 436 -15.94 -29.51 21.35
N ILE A 437 -16.32 -29.59 20.08
CA ILE A 437 -17.61 -29.05 19.60
C ILE A 437 -18.76 -30.00 19.97
N ASN A 438 -18.55 -31.31 19.90
CA ASN A 438 -19.55 -32.29 20.37
C ASN A 438 -19.74 -32.20 21.89
N GLU A 439 -18.66 -32.12 22.69
CA GLU A 439 -18.78 -31.88 24.15
C GLU A 439 -19.48 -30.56 24.49
N TYR A 440 -19.29 -29.51 23.68
CA TYR A 440 -19.93 -28.21 23.89
C TYR A 440 -21.42 -28.23 23.48
N ILE A 441 -21.77 -28.92 22.39
CA ILE A 441 -23.15 -29.11 21.95
C ILE A 441 -23.93 -29.97 22.98
N GLU A 442 -23.30 -31.00 23.53
CA GLU A 442 -23.86 -31.82 24.60
C GLU A 442 -24.07 -31.03 25.90
N LYS A 443 -23.19 -30.06 26.22
CA LYS A 443 -23.34 -29.19 27.38
C LYS A 443 -24.42 -28.11 27.24
N GLU A 444 -24.57 -27.53 26.05
CA GLU A 444 -25.44 -26.36 25.84
C GLU A 444 -26.87 -26.71 25.37
N ASN A 445 -27.12 -27.96 24.91
CA ASN A 445 -28.41 -28.31 24.32
C ASN A 445 -28.98 -29.66 24.81
N PRO A 446 -29.33 -29.80 26.11
CA PRO A 446 -29.84 -31.05 26.69
C PRO A 446 -31.22 -31.49 26.16
N LEU A 447 -31.88 -30.67 25.35
CA LEU A 447 -33.21 -30.94 24.80
C LEU A 447 -33.20 -31.84 23.54
N LEU A 448 -32.06 -31.98 22.86
CA LEU A 448 -31.94 -32.82 21.65
C LEU A 448 -31.79 -34.32 21.94
N LEU A 449 -31.63 -34.71 23.21
CA LEU A 449 -31.51 -36.12 23.64
C LEU A 449 -32.85 -36.77 24.07
N ARG A 450 -33.97 -36.04 24.01
CA ARG A 450 -35.30 -36.56 24.39
C ARG A 450 -36.21 -36.84 23.19
N SER A 451 -35.78 -37.71 22.29
CA SER A 451 -36.69 -38.39 21.36
C SER A 451 -36.10 -39.71 20.85
N LYS A 452 -35.84 -40.66 21.77
CA LYS A 452 -35.87 -42.07 21.38
C LYS A 452 -37.34 -42.53 21.42
N PRO A 453 -37.88 -43.14 20.35
CA PRO A 453 -39.19 -43.73 20.40
C PRO A 453 -39.12 -44.95 21.33
N SER A 454 -39.88 -44.89 22.42
CA SER A 454 -40.19 -46.08 23.21
C SER A 454 -41.02 -47.01 22.34
N HIS A 455 -40.47 -48.16 21.99
CA HIS A 455 -41.23 -49.31 21.54
C HIS A 455 -42.36 -49.60 22.55
N PHE A 456 -43.60 -49.56 22.09
CA PHE A 456 -44.68 -50.30 22.74
C PHE A 456 -44.55 -51.78 22.34
N PRO A 457 -45.00 -52.73 23.19
CA PRO A 457 -45.31 -54.08 22.74
C PRO A 457 -46.42 -54.10 21.68
#